data_AF-A0AAF5PJH5-F1
#
_entry.id   AF-A0AAF5PJH5-F1
#
_cell.length_a   1.000
_cell.length_b   1.000
_cell.length_c   1.000
_cell.angle_alpha   90.00
_cell.angle_beta   90.00
_cell.angle_gamma   90.00
#
_symmetry.space_group_name_H-M   'P 1'
#
loop_
_entity.id
_entity.type
_entity.pdbx_description
1 polymer ?
#
loop_
_entity_poly.entity_id
_entity_poly.type
_entity_poly.pdbx_seq_one_letter_code
_entity_poly.pdbx_strand_id
1 'polypeptide(L)'
;MILKLAILVVVVLCICDLRALAINEFQLVTCQQLKAIKSGYIGYELKDGEMRGVGSIAYLACHAYHDLRGNNVTKCDIDGIWRPKLGVCELKPEYDENFCKPYESDEQPLLKYNPSPKINLGTIITVICQPGQRLLGNAKSKCIGGIWKPTLGKCVDKDKITTIE
;
A
#
# COMPACT_ATOMS: atom_id res chain seq x y z
N MET A 1 -51.94 17.45 47.14
CA MET A 1 -51.81 16.76 45.84
C MET A 1 -50.86 17.46 44.87
N ILE A 2 -50.92 18.80 44.75
CA ILE A 2 -50.12 19.60 43.80
C ILE A 2 -48.59 19.44 44.03
N LEU A 3 -48.13 19.40 45.29
CA LEU A 3 -46.70 19.26 45.60
C LEU A 3 -46.11 17.90 45.18
N LYS A 4 -46.88 16.81 45.28
CA LYS A 4 -46.45 15.47 44.82
C LYS A 4 -46.35 15.42 43.29
N LEU A 5 -47.24 16.11 42.59
CA LEU A 5 -47.22 16.22 41.13
C LEU A 5 -46.01 17.03 40.65
N ALA A 6 -45.72 18.15 41.32
CA ALA A 6 -44.56 19.00 41.00
C ALA A 6 -43.23 18.24 41.19
N ILE A 7 -43.08 17.48 42.28
CA ILE A 7 -41.89 16.64 42.52
C ILE A 7 -41.75 15.57 41.43
N LEU A 8 -42.86 14.91 41.05
CA LEU A 8 -42.85 13.89 40.01
C LEU A 8 -42.45 14.48 38.65
N VAL A 9 -42.96 15.68 38.30
CA VAL A 9 -42.61 16.39 37.07
C VAL A 9 -41.14 16.81 37.05
N VAL A 10 -40.63 17.37 38.16
CA VAL A 10 -39.21 17.76 38.28
C VAL A 10 -38.29 16.55 38.18
N VAL A 11 -38.63 15.44 38.84
CA VAL A 11 -37.89 14.19 38.75
C VAL A 11 -37.89 13.65 37.32
N VAL A 12 -39.05 13.61 36.65
CA VAL A 12 -39.14 13.17 35.24
C VAL A 12 -38.30 14.04 34.31
N LEU A 13 -38.38 15.38 34.45
CA LEU A 13 -37.56 16.31 33.65
C LEU A 13 -36.06 16.11 33.91
N CYS A 14 -35.63 15.99 35.16
CA CYS A 14 -34.23 15.69 35.50
C CYS A 14 -33.75 14.35 34.93
N ILE A 15 -34.60 13.31 34.93
CA ILE A 15 -34.24 12.00 34.34
C ILE A 15 -34.19 12.08 32.82
N CYS A 16 -35.06 12.87 32.19
CA CYS A 16 -35.03 13.13 30.74
C CYS A 16 -33.75 13.89 30.33
N ASP A 17 -33.33 14.90 31.10
CA ASP A 17 -32.08 15.63 30.88
C ASP A 17 -30.85 14.74 31.10
N LEU A 18 -30.86 13.87 32.12
CA LEU A 18 -29.79 12.90 32.37
C LEU A 18 -29.69 11.85 31.24
N ARG A 19 -30.82 11.45 30.66
CA ARG A 19 -30.87 10.55 29.49
C ARG A 19 -30.38 11.24 28.22
N ALA A 20 -30.66 12.54 28.05
CA ALA A 20 -30.13 13.33 26.94
C ALA A 20 -28.60 13.48 27.01
N LEU A 21 -28.01 13.45 28.21
CA LEU A 21 -26.56 13.45 28.41
C LEU A 21 -25.90 12.06 28.20
N ALA A 22 -26.68 10.97 28.17
CA ALA A 22 -26.16 9.59 28.20
C ALA A 22 -26.00 8.92 26.83
N ILE A 23 -26.21 9.64 25.73
CA ILE A 23 -25.99 9.14 24.36
C ILE A 23 -25.20 10.18 23.55
N ASN A 24 -24.03 10.54 24.06
CA ASN A 24 -22.95 10.87 23.14
C ASN A 24 -22.31 9.54 22.75
N GLU A 25 -22.87 8.87 21.74
CA GLU A 25 -22.17 7.78 21.06
C GLU A 25 -20.93 8.39 20.41
N PHE A 26 -19.82 8.38 21.14
CA PHE A 26 -18.53 8.80 20.64
C PHE A 26 -18.08 7.71 19.65
N GLN A 27 -18.63 7.75 18.45
CA GLN A 27 -18.29 6.80 17.41
C GLN A 27 -16.82 6.99 17.07
N LEU A 28 -16.02 5.95 17.31
CA LEU A 28 -14.60 5.96 16.98
C LEU A 28 -14.45 6.00 15.46
N VAL A 29 -14.24 7.19 14.91
CA VAL A 29 -14.02 7.38 13.48
C VAL A 29 -12.62 6.90 13.13
N THR A 30 -12.55 5.92 12.23
CA THR A 30 -11.30 5.43 11.66
C THR A 30 -11.43 5.39 10.15
N CYS A 31 -10.35 5.78 9.47
CA CYS A 31 -10.31 5.67 8.04
C CYS A 31 -10.10 4.23 7.58
N GLN A 32 -10.64 3.91 6.41
CA GLN A 32 -10.46 2.61 5.76
C GLN A 32 -8.99 2.39 5.38
N GLN A 33 -8.57 1.12 5.28
CA GLN A 33 -7.24 0.81 4.77
C GLN A 33 -7.11 1.28 3.31
N LEU A 34 -6.04 2.01 2.99
CA LEU A 34 -5.78 2.44 1.64
C LEU A 34 -5.46 1.24 0.74
N LYS A 35 -6.02 1.25 -0.47
CA LYS A 35 -5.73 0.23 -1.48
C LYS A 35 -4.26 0.32 -1.89
N ALA A 36 -3.63 -0.82 -2.14
CA ALA A 36 -2.27 -0.87 -2.66
C ALA A 36 -2.18 -0.12 -3.99
N ILE A 37 -1.12 0.67 -4.15
CA ILE A 37 -0.85 1.44 -5.36
C ILE A 37 0.23 0.70 -6.15
N LYS A 38 -0.06 0.38 -7.42
CA LYS A 38 0.88 -0.33 -8.28
C LYS A 38 2.20 0.45 -8.36
N SER A 39 3.31 -0.27 -8.25
CA SER A 39 4.67 0.31 -8.29
C SER A 39 4.95 1.35 -7.19
N GLY A 40 4.26 1.26 -6.05
CA GLY A 40 4.54 2.08 -4.88
C GLY A 40 4.22 1.36 -3.58
N TYR A 41 4.62 1.99 -2.47
CA TYR A 41 4.31 1.55 -1.12
C TYR A 41 3.64 2.70 -0.34
N ILE A 42 2.72 2.33 0.55
CA ILE A 42 2.02 3.27 1.42
C ILE A 42 2.55 3.10 2.84
N GLY A 43 3.19 4.13 3.36
CA GLY A 43 3.58 4.23 4.76
C GLY A 43 2.53 4.98 5.57
N TYR A 44 2.33 4.61 6.84
CA TYR A 44 1.46 5.32 7.76
C TYR A 44 2.27 5.91 8.90
N GLU A 45 1.98 7.14 9.26
CA GLU A 45 2.46 7.79 10.46
C GLU A 45 1.41 7.64 11.56
N LEU A 46 1.84 7.07 12.69
CA LEU A 46 1.01 6.82 13.84
C LEU A 46 0.65 8.14 14.53
N LYS A 47 -0.65 8.33 14.78
CA LYS A 47 -1.11 9.41 15.66
C LYS A 47 -1.79 8.78 16.86
N ASP A 48 -1.31 9.09 18.06
CA ASP A 48 -1.82 8.53 19.32
C ASP A 48 -1.81 6.99 19.36
N GLY A 49 -0.87 6.36 18.64
CA GLY A 49 -0.75 4.91 18.51
C GLY A 49 -1.63 4.28 17.42
N GLU A 50 -2.44 5.07 16.70
CA GLU A 50 -3.37 4.60 15.67
C GLU A 50 -2.89 4.97 14.25
N MET A 51 -2.84 3.98 13.36
CA MET A 51 -2.41 4.18 11.95
C MET A 51 -3.49 4.83 11.08
N ARG A 52 -4.76 4.71 11.47
CA ARG A 52 -5.92 5.15 10.67
C ARG A 52 -6.92 5.98 11.48
N GLY A 53 -6.51 6.44 12.65
CA GLY A 53 -7.31 7.35 13.46
C GLY A 53 -7.43 8.72 12.80
N VAL A 54 -8.41 9.51 13.24
CA VAL A 54 -8.58 10.87 12.74
C VAL A 54 -7.30 11.69 12.94
N GLY A 55 -6.80 12.23 11.84
CA GLY A 55 -5.58 13.01 11.79
C GLY A 55 -4.29 12.21 11.59
N SER A 56 -4.33 10.87 11.54
CA SER A 56 -3.20 10.06 11.05
C SER A 56 -2.87 10.45 9.61
N ILE A 57 -1.60 10.30 9.23
CA ILE A 57 -1.08 10.68 7.91
C ILE A 57 -0.58 9.43 7.21
N ALA A 58 -0.84 9.32 5.91
CA ALA A 58 -0.26 8.28 5.08
C ALA A 58 0.51 8.90 3.91
N TYR A 59 1.62 8.27 3.56
CA TYR A 59 2.56 8.69 2.53
C TYR A 59 2.64 7.64 1.43
N LEU A 60 2.55 8.08 0.18
CA LEU A 60 2.86 7.28 -1.01
C LEU A 60 4.29 7.55 -1.45
N ALA A 61 5.05 6.49 -1.63
CA ALA A 61 6.35 6.51 -2.27
C ALA A 61 6.38 5.50 -3.42
N CYS A 62 6.99 5.89 -4.53
CA CYS A 62 7.09 5.06 -5.72
C CYS A 62 8.36 4.20 -5.71
N HIS A 63 8.27 3.01 -6.27
CA HIS A 63 9.42 2.17 -6.54
C HIS A 63 10.36 2.85 -7.54
N ALA A 64 11.58 2.32 -7.64
CA ALA A 64 12.53 2.76 -8.65
C ALA A 64 11.90 2.80 -10.05
N TYR A 65 12.38 3.73 -10.86
CA TYR A 65 11.95 3.94 -12.26
C TYR A 65 10.52 4.47 -12.46
N HIS A 66 9.81 4.78 -11.38
CA HIS A 66 8.49 5.40 -11.43
C HIS A 66 8.53 6.80 -10.82
N ASP A 67 7.70 7.71 -11.34
CA ASP A 67 7.45 9.04 -10.81
C ASP A 67 6.05 9.12 -10.19
N LEU A 68 5.94 9.92 -9.14
CA LEU A 68 4.66 10.22 -8.51
C LEU A 68 3.84 11.18 -9.39
N ARG A 69 2.60 10.78 -9.68
CA ARG A 69 1.59 11.63 -10.30
C ARG A 69 0.44 11.88 -9.31
N GLY A 70 0.30 13.11 -8.82
CA GLY A 70 -0.72 13.50 -7.84
C GLY A 70 -0.17 13.68 -6.43
N ASN A 71 -0.99 13.43 -5.41
CA ASN A 71 -0.60 13.65 -4.01
C ASN A 71 0.23 12.48 -3.46
N ASN A 72 1.35 12.77 -2.81
CA ASN A 72 2.09 11.78 -2.01
C ASN A 72 1.63 11.71 -0.56
N VAL A 73 0.78 12.62 -0.09
CA VAL A 73 0.34 12.67 1.30
C VAL A 73 -1.17 12.70 1.36
N THR A 74 -1.74 11.94 2.28
CA THR A 74 -3.16 12.01 2.64
C THR A 74 -3.32 11.99 4.14
N LYS A 75 -4.35 12.68 4.64
CA LYS A 75 -4.70 12.72 6.06
C LYS A 75 -6.08 12.11 6.30
N CYS A 76 -6.24 11.39 7.39
CA CYS A 76 -7.54 10.87 7.80
C CYS A 76 -8.38 12.01 8.37
N ASP A 77 -9.50 12.31 7.72
CA ASP A 77 -10.40 13.40 8.09
C ASP A 77 -11.45 12.95 9.13
N ILE A 78 -12.19 13.91 9.71
CA ILE A 78 -13.14 13.68 10.81
C ILE A 78 -14.32 12.79 10.43
N ASP A 79 -14.56 12.58 9.13
CA ASP A 79 -15.61 11.73 8.57
C ASP A 79 -15.09 10.33 8.17
N GLY A 80 -13.84 10.01 8.52
CA GLY A 80 -13.24 8.70 8.24
C GLY A 80 -12.81 8.53 6.79
N ILE A 81 -12.61 9.64 6.07
CA ILE A 81 -12.17 9.61 4.68
C ILE A 81 -10.77 10.22 4.56
N TRP A 82 -9.91 9.54 3.81
CA TRP A 82 -8.56 10.01 3.48
C TRP A 82 -8.63 11.15 2.45
N ARG A 83 -8.11 12.33 2.81
CA ARG A 83 -8.03 13.49 1.91
C ARG A 83 -6.66 14.22 1.97
N PRO A 84 -6.17 14.72 0.83
CA PRO A 84 -6.64 14.42 -0.53
C PRO A 84 -6.33 12.97 -0.90
N LYS A 85 -7.01 12.39 -1.91
CA LYS A 85 -6.67 11.03 -2.36
C LYS A 85 -5.21 10.96 -2.81
N LEU A 86 -4.55 9.86 -2.45
CA LEU A 86 -3.20 9.56 -2.95
C LEU A 86 -3.19 9.47 -4.49
N GLY A 87 -2.07 9.89 -5.06
CA GLY A 87 -1.78 9.81 -6.48
C GLY A 87 -1.45 8.39 -6.93
N VAL A 88 -0.77 8.28 -8.06
CA VAL A 88 -0.33 7.03 -8.66
C VAL A 88 1.16 7.08 -8.97
N CYS A 89 1.78 5.91 -9.16
CA CYS A 89 3.16 5.79 -9.60
C CYS A 89 3.18 5.42 -11.09
N GLU A 90 3.65 6.34 -11.93
CA GLU A 90 3.73 6.17 -13.38
C GLU A 90 5.18 5.89 -13.79
N LEU A 91 5.39 5.11 -14.83
CA LEU A 91 6.74 4.86 -15.34
C LEU A 91 7.36 6.18 -15.83
N LYS A 92 8.63 6.42 -15.48
CA LYS A 92 9.33 7.64 -15.92
C LYS A 92 9.35 7.75 -17.45
N PRO A 93 9.14 8.95 -18.02
CA PRO A 93 9.09 9.17 -19.47
C PRO A 93 10.41 8.86 -20.20
N GLU A 94 11.52 8.74 -19.47
CA GLU A 94 12.81 8.29 -20.05
C GLU A 94 12.76 6.82 -20.54
N TYR A 95 11.74 6.04 -20.19
CA TYR A 95 11.61 4.61 -20.53
C TYR A 95 10.56 4.33 -21.61
N ASP A 96 10.76 4.89 -22.81
CA ASP A 96 9.97 4.67 -24.05
C ASP A 96 10.33 3.35 -24.78
N GLU A 97 9.88 3.12 -26.04
CA GLU A 97 10.10 1.93 -26.89
C GLU A 97 11.56 1.43 -27.00
N ASN A 98 12.52 2.30 -26.68
CA ASN A 98 13.96 2.01 -26.62
C ASN A 98 14.41 1.36 -25.28
N PHE A 99 13.48 1.17 -24.36
CA PHE A 99 13.71 0.61 -23.03
C PHE A 99 12.71 -0.50 -22.74
N CYS A 100 13.17 -1.52 -22.04
CA CYS A 100 12.28 -2.51 -21.47
C CYS A 100 11.67 -2.00 -20.18
N LYS A 101 10.41 -2.32 -19.94
CA LYS A 101 9.76 -2.06 -18.65
C LYS A 101 10.56 -2.73 -17.52
N PRO A 102 10.66 -2.12 -16.33
CA PRO A 102 11.23 -2.79 -15.16
C PRO A 102 10.59 -4.17 -14.97
N TYR A 103 11.39 -5.16 -14.59
CA TYR A 103 10.88 -6.51 -14.38
C TYR A 103 9.98 -6.51 -13.12
N GLU A 104 8.67 -6.66 -13.30
CA GLU A 104 7.71 -6.77 -12.20
C GLU A 104 7.80 -8.18 -11.59
N SER A 105 8.19 -8.28 -10.32
CA SER A 105 8.18 -9.54 -9.56
C SER A 105 7.69 -9.26 -8.14
N ASP A 106 6.69 -10.01 -7.69
CA ASP A 106 6.04 -9.86 -6.37
C ASP A 106 7.02 -10.13 -5.22
N GLU A 107 7.92 -11.08 -5.43
CA GLU A 107 9.12 -11.28 -4.63
C GLU A 107 10.25 -10.71 -5.48
N GLN A 108 10.88 -9.59 -5.13
CA GLN A 108 11.95 -9.00 -5.95
C GLN A 108 13.18 -9.93 -5.88
N PRO A 109 13.47 -10.81 -6.87
CA PRO A 109 14.76 -11.46 -6.87
C PRO A 109 15.82 -10.38 -7.09
N LEU A 110 17.01 -10.57 -6.52
CA LEU A 110 18.11 -9.67 -6.79
C LEU A 110 18.45 -9.79 -8.29
N LEU A 111 18.29 -8.71 -9.05
CA LEU A 111 18.62 -8.66 -10.48
C LEU A 111 19.98 -8.01 -10.70
N LYS A 112 20.86 -8.71 -11.42
CA LYS A 112 22.12 -8.15 -11.90
C LYS A 112 21.96 -7.68 -13.35
N TYR A 113 22.31 -6.43 -13.60
CA TYR A 113 22.21 -5.78 -14.91
C TYR A 113 23.57 -5.76 -15.61
N ASN A 114 23.59 -6.02 -16.92
CA ASN A 114 24.78 -5.88 -17.75
C ASN A 114 24.41 -5.33 -19.15
N PRO A 115 24.89 -4.13 -19.54
CA PRO A 115 25.66 -3.19 -18.73
C PRO A 115 24.82 -2.57 -17.60
N SER A 116 25.48 -2.16 -16.51
CA SER A 116 24.83 -1.46 -15.39
C SER A 116 25.04 0.06 -15.52
N PRO A 117 24.04 0.92 -15.25
CA PRO A 117 22.63 0.62 -14.93
C PRO A 117 21.68 1.20 -15.98
N LYS A 118 21.18 0.44 -16.97
CA LYS A 118 20.07 0.90 -17.85
C LYS A 118 19.24 -0.26 -18.41
N ILE A 119 17.92 -0.14 -18.39
CA ILE A 119 16.94 -1.08 -18.97
C ILE A 119 16.78 -0.91 -20.50
N ASN A 120 17.76 -0.32 -21.17
CA ASN A 120 17.73 -0.08 -22.62
C ASN A 120 17.76 -1.38 -23.43
N LEU A 121 17.42 -1.27 -24.71
CA LEU A 121 17.61 -2.36 -25.67
C LEU A 121 19.03 -2.94 -25.59
N GLY A 122 19.10 -4.27 -25.61
CA GLY A 122 20.34 -5.02 -25.53
C GLY A 122 20.80 -5.37 -24.13
N THR A 123 20.30 -4.70 -23.08
CA THR A 123 20.65 -5.01 -21.69
C THR A 123 20.25 -6.45 -21.34
N ILE A 124 21.12 -7.12 -20.58
CA ILE A 124 20.88 -8.45 -20.05
C ILE A 124 20.69 -8.35 -18.54
N ILE A 125 19.57 -8.87 -18.05
CA ILE A 125 19.33 -9.09 -16.62
C ILE A 125 19.58 -10.56 -16.27
N THR A 126 20.17 -10.78 -15.10
CA THR A 126 20.38 -12.11 -14.52
C THR A 126 19.71 -12.17 -13.16
N VAL A 127 18.87 -13.18 -12.94
CA VAL A 127 18.21 -13.43 -11.66
C VAL A 127 19.17 -14.08 -10.67
N ILE A 128 19.18 -13.59 -9.44
CA ILE A 128 19.97 -14.14 -8.33
C ILE A 128 19.01 -14.55 -7.22
N CYS A 129 18.93 -15.85 -6.97
CA CYS A 129 18.13 -16.39 -5.88
C CYS A 129 18.82 -16.22 -4.53
N GLN A 130 18.02 -16.08 -3.48
CA GLN A 130 18.53 -16.00 -2.12
C GLN A 130 19.16 -17.34 -1.70
N PRO A 131 20.09 -17.34 -0.72
CA PRO A 131 20.60 -18.57 -0.12
C PRO A 131 19.46 -19.49 0.33
N GLY A 132 19.57 -20.79 0.07
CA GLY A 132 18.53 -21.78 0.39
C GLY A 132 17.48 -21.97 -0.70
N GLN A 133 17.42 -21.10 -1.70
CA GLN A 133 16.52 -21.25 -2.85
C GLN A 133 17.23 -21.85 -4.07
N ARG A 134 16.43 -22.37 -5.01
CA ARG A 134 16.89 -22.78 -6.35
C ARG A 134 16.12 -22.01 -7.42
N LEU A 135 16.75 -21.80 -8.56
CA LEU A 135 16.10 -21.22 -9.73
C LEU A 135 15.34 -22.30 -10.51
N LEU A 136 14.09 -22.02 -10.84
CA LEU A 136 13.28 -22.75 -11.80
C LEU A 136 13.03 -21.90 -13.05
N GLY A 137 13.60 -22.31 -14.19
CA GLY A 137 13.46 -21.62 -15.49
C GLY A 137 14.71 -20.84 -15.91
N ASN A 138 14.54 -19.78 -16.69
CA ASN A 138 15.66 -19.05 -17.29
C ASN A 138 16.37 -18.15 -16.28
N ALA A 139 17.69 -18.23 -16.23
CA ALA A 139 18.50 -17.34 -15.38
C ALA A 139 18.70 -15.94 -15.94
N LYS A 140 18.60 -15.79 -17.27
CA LYS A 140 18.93 -14.55 -17.98
C LYS A 140 17.80 -14.13 -18.90
N SER A 141 17.64 -12.82 -19.05
CA SER A 141 16.75 -12.21 -20.03
C SER A 141 17.42 -11.04 -20.70
N LYS A 142 17.21 -10.87 -22.01
CA LYS A 142 17.73 -9.75 -22.79
C LYS A 142 16.58 -8.82 -23.19
N CYS A 143 16.82 -7.52 -23.10
CA CYS A 143 15.88 -6.53 -23.59
C CYS A 143 15.91 -6.48 -25.12
N ILE A 144 14.83 -6.90 -25.78
CA ILE A 144 14.69 -6.95 -27.24
C ILE A 144 13.34 -6.35 -27.63
N GLY A 145 13.37 -5.22 -28.36
CA GLY A 145 12.17 -4.50 -28.77
C GLY A 145 11.26 -4.11 -27.60
N GLY A 146 11.83 -3.60 -26.51
CA GLY A 146 11.10 -3.18 -25.30
C GLY A 146 10.58 -4.34 -24.44
N ILE A 147 10.88 -5.59 -24.80
CA ILE A 147 10.42 -6.80 -24.09
C ILE A 147 11.60 -7.63 -23.60
N TRP A 148 11.54 -8.07 -22.34
CA TRP A 148 12.47 -9.04 -21.77
C TRP A 148 12.25 -10.43 -22.35
N LYS A 149 13.26 -10.97 -23.05
CA LYS A 149 13.20 -12.30 -23.66
C LYS A 149 14.47 -13.12 -23.39
N PRO A 150 14.35 -14.40 -22.97
CA PRO A 150 13.12 -15.05 -22.52
C PRO A 150 12.65 -14.49 -21.16
N THR A 151 11.46 -14.84 -20.68
CA THR A 151 11.04 -14.49 -19.32
C THR A 151 11.93 -15.19 -18.30
N LEU A 152 12.28 -14.50 -17.21
CA LEU A 152 13.06 -15.05 -16.11
C LEU A 152 12.28 -16.14 -15.36
N GLY A 153 13.02 -17.11 -14.84
CA GLY A 153 12.52 -18.12 -13.93
C GLY A 153 12.21 -17.58 -12.53
N LYS A 154 11.64 -18.44 -11.68
CA LYS A 154 11.31 -18.12 -10.29
C LYS A 154 12.28 -18.77 -9.32
N CYS A 155 12.59 -18.08 -8.23
CA CYS A 155 13.30 -18.68 -7.11
C CYS A 155 12.30 -19.44 -6.23
N VAL A 156 12.60 -20.69 -5.92
CA VAL A 156 11.77 -21.52 -5.05
C VAL A 156 12.62 -22.13 -3.94
N ASP A 157 12.03 -22.28 -2.76
CA ASP A 157 12.68 -22.95 -1.65
C ASP A 157 12.99 -24.40 -2.04
N LYS A 158 14.18 -24.88 -1.67
CA LYS A 158 14.61 -26.25 -1.99
C LYS A 158 13.71 -27.32 -1.36
N ASP A 159 12.99 -26.96 -0.29
CA ASP A 159 12.15 -27.88 0.48
C ASP A 159 10.71 -28.01 -0.05
N LYS A 160 10.28 -27.17 -1.01
CA LYS A 160 8.91 -27.21 -1.59
C LYS A 160 8.76 -28.17 -2.78
N ILE A 161 9.71 -29.10 -2.96
CA ILE A 161 9.76 -30.01 -4.12
C ILE A 161 9.44 -31.45 -3.71
N THR A 162 9.26 -31.74 -2.43
CA THR A 162 8.97 -33.09 -1.91
C THR A 162 7.50 -33.49 -1.99
N THR A 163 6.64 -32.73 -2.67
CA THR A 163 5.23 -33.11 -2.90
C THR A 163 4.82 -32.86 -4.35
N ILE A 164 5.33 -33.70 -5.24
CA ILE A 164 4.61 -34.06 -6.47
C ILE A 164 4.76 -35.59 -6.61
N GLU A 165 3.84 -36.32 -6.01
CA GLU A 165 3.40 -37.65 -6.48
C GLU A 165 2.13 -37.45 -7.32
#